data_AF-A0A438ERU2-F1
#
_entry.id   AF-A0A438ERU2-F1
#
_cell.length_a   1.000
_cell.length_b   1.000
_cell.length_c   1.000
_cell.angle_alpha   90.00
_cell.angle_beta   90.00
_cell.angle_gamma   90.00
#
_symmetry.space_group_name_H-M   'P 1'
#
loop_
_entity.id
_entity.type
_entity.pdbx_description
1 polymer ?
#
loop_
_entity_poly.entity_id
_entity_poly.type
_entity_poly.pdbx_seq_one_letter_code
_entity_poly.pdbx_strand_id
1 'polypeptide(L)'
;MDMMGIEAVPFATAVVLGGISLVVLIFIRRFVSNRKRSVEGLPPVPDIPGLPLIGNLLQLKEKKPHKTFARWAETYGPIFSIRTGASTMIVLNSSEVAKEVGFSPSSSLS
;
A
#
# COMPACT_ATOMS: atom_id res chain seq x y z
N MET A 1 -54.41 4.64 9.52
CA MET A 1 -53.20 5.25 8.93
C MET A 1 -52.12 5.15 9.98
N ASP A 2 -51.45 3.99 10.02
CA ASP A 2 -50.46 3.65 11.04
C ASP A 2 -49.21 4.52 10.88
N MET A 3 -49.20 5.63 11.63
CA MET A 3 -48.14 6.63 11.61
C MET A 3 -47.39 6.65 12.96
N MET A 4 -47.16 5.48 13.58
CA MET A 4 -46.51 5.37 14.89
C MET A 4 -45.43 4.25 14.99
N GLY A 5 -44.87 3.80 13.87
CA GLY A 5 -43.89 2.70 13.85
C GLY A 5 -42.40 3.08 13.73
N ILE A 6 -42.06 4.35 13.47
CA ILE A 6 -40.69 4.72 13.01
C ILE A 6 -39.84 5.38 14.12
N GLU A 7 -40.43 5.91 15.18
CA GLU A 7 -39.73 6.76 16.16
C GLU A 7 -38.92 5.99 17.23
N ALA A 8 -39.15 4.69 17.42
CA ALA A 8 -38.48 3.88 18.46
C ALA A 8 -37.20 3.16 17.98
N VAL A 9 -36.96 3.11 16.66
CA VAL A 9 -35.81 2.45 16.03
C VAL A 9 -34.56 3.35 15.78
N PRO A 10 -34.58 4.69 15.93
CA PRO A 10 -33.44 5.52 15.53
C PRO A 10 -32.25 5.41 16.49
N PHE A 11 -32.50 5.23 17.80
CA PHE A 11 -31.42 5.08 18.78
C PHE A 11 -30.66 3.77 18.61
N ALA A 12 -31.38 2.65 18.40
CA ALA A 12 -30.77 1.35 18.18
C ALA A 12 -29.97 1.32 16.86
N THR A 13 -30.51 1.90 15.79
CA THR A 13 -29.81 1.97 14.50
C THR A 13 -28.61 2.90 14.54
N ALA A 14 -28.68 4.05 15.23
CA ALA A 14 -27.55 4.94 15.44
C ALA A 14 -26.41 4.26 16.22
N VAL A 15 -26.72 3.49 17.25
CA VAL A 15 -25.73 2.72 18.02
C VAL A 15 -25.09 1.63 17.17
N VAL A 16 -25.87 0.90 16.37
CA VAL A 16 -25.34 -0.14 15.48
C VAL A 16 -24.44 0.45 14.40
N LEU A 17 -24.88 1.52 13.73
CA LEU A 17 -24.08 2.21 12.69
C LEU A 17 -22.82 2.85 13.28
N GLY A 18 -22.93 3.45 14.47
CA GLY A 18 -21.79 4.00 15.20
C GLY A 18 -20.76 2.92 15.57
N GLY A 19 -21.23 1.78 16.06
CA GLY A 19 -20.39 0.61 16.37
C GLY A 19 -19.67 0.07 15.13
N ILE A 20 -20.39 -0.13 14.02
CA ILE A 20 -19.80 -0.60 12.75
C ILE A 20 -18.76 0.42 12.24
N SER A 21 -19.10 1.71 12.25
CA SER A 21 -18.18 2.77 11.82
C SER A 21 -16.89 2.75 12.66
N LEU A 22 -17.01 2.64 13.98
CA LEU A 22 -15.86 2.58 14.88
C LEU A 22 -14.97 1.34 14.61
N VAL A 23 -15.58 0.16 14.43
CA VAL A 23 -14.84 -1.07 14.10
C VAL A 23 -14.11 -0.94 12.77
N VAL A 24 -14.76 -0.40 11.73
CA VAL A 24 -14.15 -0.14 10.43
C VAL A 24 -12.99 0.85 10.57
N LEU A 25 -13.17 1.93 11.35
CA LEU A 25 -12.15 2.95 11.56
C LEU A 25 -10.94 2.39 12.33
N ILE A 26 -11.17 1.54 13.33
CA ILE A 26 -10.11 0.83 14.08
C ILE A 26 -9.38 -0.15 13.14
N PHE A 27 -10.12 -0.90 12.32
CA PHE A 27 -9.54 -1.84 11.37
C PHE A 27 -8.67 -1.11 10.35
N ILE A 28 -9.18 -0.03 9.75
CA ILE A 28 -8.42 0.85 8.85
C ILE A 28 -7.21 1.43 9.57
N ARG A 29 -7.34 1.93 10.80
CA ARG A 29 -6.22 2.51 11.55
C ARG A 29 -5.14 1.49 11.87
N ARG A 30 -5.48 0.29 12.34
CA ARG A 30 -4.49 -0.78 12.53
C ARG A 30 -3.83 -1.17 11.22
N PHE A 31 -4.62 -1.24 10.16
CA PHE A 31 -4.12 -1.56 8.83
C PHE A 31 -3.19 -0.47 8.26
N VAL A 32 -3.49 0.81 8.51
CA VAL A 32 -2.66 1.97 8.15
C VAL A 32 -1.43 2.07 9.04
N SER A 33 -1.56 1.81 10.34
CA SER A 33 -0.46 1.91 11.29
C SER A 33 0.60 0.84 11.05
N ASN A 34 0.20 -0.36 10.60
CA ASN A 34 1.16 -1.37 10.14
C ASN A 34 1.91 -0.98 8.86
N ARG A 35 1.48 0.08 8.13
CA ARG A 35 2.22 0.63 6.98
C ARG A 35 3.44 1.46 7.40
N LYS A 36 3.49 1.95 8.65
CA LYS A 36 4.61 2.74 9.17
C LYS A 36 5.74 1.87 9.75
N ARG A 37 5.97 0.68 9.21
CA ARG A 37 7.27 0.01 9.41
C ARG A 37 8.28 0.69 8.52
N SER A 38 8.73 1.87 8.95
CA SER A 38 10.00 2.43 8.53
C SER A 38 11.04 1.34 8.82
N VAL A 39 11.74 0.91 7.79
CA VAL A 39 12.94 0.08 7.98
C VAL A 39 13.92 0.99 8.70
N GLU A 40 14.12 0.78 10.00
CA GLU A 40 15.04 1.57 10.81
C GLU A 40 16.41 1.59 10.11
N GLY A 41 16.89 2.80 9.76
CA GLY A 41 18.19 3.00 9.12
C GLY A 41 18.18 3.22 7.61
N LEU A 42 17.04 3.13 6.91
CA LEU A 42 16.96 3.51 5.50
C LEU A 42 16.47 4.97 5.33
N PRO A 43 16.97 5.71 4.32
CA PRO A 43 16.45 7.03 4.00
C PRO A 43 14.94 6.95 3.73
N PRO A 44 14.18 8.04 3.91
CA PRO A 44 12.75 8.06 3.63
C PRO A 44 12.49 7.75 2.15
N VAL A 45 12.13 6.49 1.87
CA VAL A 45 11.76 6.04 0.53
C VAL A 45 10.26 6.23 0.33
N PRO A 46 9.80 6.76 -0.83
CA PRO A 46 8.39 6.85 -1.15
C PRO A 46 7.70 5.48 -1.16
N ASP A 47 6.60 5.33 -0.42
CA ASP A 47 5.78 4.12 -0.42
C ASP A 47 4.62 4.25 -1.42
N ILE A 48 4.55 3.31 -2.36
CA ILE A 48 3.50 3.32 -3.37
C ILE A 48 2.20 2.76 -2.77
N PRO A 49 1.09 3.52 -2.81
CA PRO A 49 -0.16 3.10 -2.22
C PRO A 49 -0.70 1.82 -2.90
N GLY A 50 -0.78 0.74 -2.11
CA GLY A 50 -1.34 -0.54 -2.50
C GLY A 50 -2.59 -0.91 -1.68
N LEU A 51 -3.38 -1.85 -2.20
CA LEU A 51 -4.58 -2.38 -1.53
C LEU A 51 -4.25 -3.03 -0.20
N PRO A 52 -5.18 -3.03 0.77
CA PRO A 52 -4.91 -3.53 2.11
C PRO A 52 -4.46 -5.01 2.10
N LEU A 53 -5.19 -5.95 1.52
CA LEU A 53 -4.79 -7.38 1.58
C LEU A 53 -3.71 -7.79 0.56
N ILE A 54 -3.74 -7.18 -0.63
CA ILE A 54 -3.00 -7.68 -1.81
C ILE A 54 -1.78 -6.78 -2.12
N GLY A 55 -1.73 -5.57 -1.56
CA GLY A 55 -0.73 -4.57 -1.89
C GLY A 55 -0.88 -4.06 -3.33
N ASN A 56 0.25 -3.89 -3.99
CA ASN A 56 0.39 -3.43 -5.37
C ASN A 56 0.33 -4.60 -6.38
N LEU A 57 0.09 -5.85 -5.96
CA LEU A 57 0.05 -7.00 -6.88
C LEU A 57 -0.98 -6.83 -8.00
N LEU A 58 -2.13 -6.18 -7.75
CA LEU A 58 -3.10 -5.93 -8.82
C LEU A 58 -2.56 -4.95 -9.89
N GLN A 59 -1.77 -3.96 -9.47
CA GLN A 59 -1.11 -3.02 -10.38
C GLN A 59 0.07 -3.68 -11.12
N LEU A 60 0.66 -4.73 -10.54
CA LEU A 60 1.72 -5.54 -11.12
C LEU A 60 1.23 -6.70 -11.99
N LYS A 61 -0.07 -7.01 -11.95
CA LYS A 61 -0.68 -8.12 -12.70
C LYS A 61 -0.70 -7.86 -14.22
N GLU A 62 -0.41 -6.65 -14.68
CA GLU A 62 -0.21 -6.40 -16.11
C GLU A 62 0.88 -7.33 -16.67
N LYS A 63 0.74 -7.74 -17.92
CA LYS A 63 1.70 -8.64 -18.61
C LYS A 63 3.15 -8.12 -18.63
N LYS A 64 3.40 -6.89 -18.17
CA LYS A 64 4.68 -6.17 -18.25
C LYS A 64 4.96 -5.38 -16.96
N PRO A 65 5.30 -6.04 -15.83
CA PRO A 65 5.57 -5.36 -14.55
C PRO A 65 6.71 -4.34 -14.63
N HIS A 66 7.70 -4.57 -15.51
CA HIS A 66 8.79 -3.62 -15.77
C HIS A 66 8.30 -2.24 -16.25
N LYS A 67 7.20 -2.18 -17.02
CA LYS A 67 6.62 -0.90 -17.45
C LYS A 67 5.95 -0.17 -16.29
N THR A 68 5.29 -0.91 -15.41
CA THR A 68 4.69 -0.36 -14.19
C THR A 68 5.78 0.23 -13.29
N PHE A 69 6.89 -0.49 -13.10
CA PHE A 69 8.05 0.04 -12.35
C PHE A 69 8.68 1.28 -13.00
N ALA A 70 8.81 1.32 -14.33
CA ALA A 70 9.29 2.50 -15.05
C ALA A 70 8.39 3.72 -14.82
N ARG A 71 7.07 3.55 -14.97
CA ARG A 71 6.08 4.63 -14.74
C ARG A 71 6.13 5.14 -13.29
N TRP A 72 6.27 4.22 -12.34
CA TRP A 72 6.42 4.61 -10.94
C TRP A 72 7.74 5.32 -10.66
N ALA A 73 8.84 4.92 -11.31
CA ALA A 73 10.11 5.64 -11.18
C ALA A 73 10.04 7.06 -11.73
N GLU A 74 9.30 7.29 -12.81
CA GLU A 74 9.04 8.64 -13.35
C GLU A 74 8.23 9.51 -12.36
N THR A 75 7.34 8.90 -11.57
CA THR A 75 6.43 9.62 -10.67
C THR A 75 6.99 9.82 -9.27
N TYR A 76 7.63 8.78 -8.72
CA TYR A 76 8.08 8.71 -7.32
C TYR A 76 9.61 8.76 -7.17
N GLY A 77 10.35 8.70 -8.28
CA GLY A 77 11.80 8.68 -8.30
C GLY A 77 12.40 7.26 -8.43
N PRO A 78 13.72 7.16 -8.60
CA PRO A 78 14.41 5.91 -8.95
C PRO A 78 14.44 4.86 -7.83
N ILE A 79 14.02 5.22 -6.62
CA ILE A 79 13.99 4.34 -5.44
C ILE A 79 12.63 4.48 -4.78
N PHE A 80 11.85 3.41 -4.69
CA PHE A 80 10.53 3.40 -4.05
C PHE A 80 10.21 2.05 -3.41
N SER A 81 9.28 2.01 -2.46
CA SER A 81 8.79 0.75 -1.87
C SER A 81 7.42 0.37 -2.42
N ILE A 82 7.21 -0.94 -2.57
CA ILE A 82 5.94 -1.55 -2.96
C ILE A 82 5.59 -2.66 -1.97
N ARG A 83 4.32 -3.05 -1.93
CA ARG A 83 3.85 -4.21 -1.18
C ARG A 83 3.31 -5.28 -2.10
N THR A 84 3.70 -6.52 -1.86
CA THR A 84 3.22 -7.69 -2.60
C THR A 84 2.62 -8.68 -1.61
N GLY A 85 1.30 -8.62 -1.43
CA GLY A 85 0.60 -9.38 -0.40
C GLY A 85 1.11 -9.02 1.00
N ALA A 86 1.73 -9.99 1.68
CA ALA A 86 2.29 -9.83 3.02
C ALA A 86 3.74 -9.30 3.05
N SER A 87 4.38 -9.12 1.90
CA SER A 87 5.78 -8.68 1.80
C SER A 87 5.89 -7.23 1.35
N THR A 88 6.90 -6.52 1.85
CA THR A 88 7.30 -5.19 1.36
C THR A 88 8.62 -5.34 0.62
N MET A 89 8.73 -4.74 -0.56
CA MET A 89 9.92 -4.79 -1.43
C MET A 89 10.34 -3.36 -1.78
N ILE A 90 11.65 -3.11 -1.79
CA ILE A 90 12.24 -1.87 -2.29
C ILE A 90 12.66 -2.12 -3.74
N VAL A 91 12.19 -1.26 -4.64
CA VAL A 91 12.53 -1.30 -6.06
C VAL A 91 13.58 -0.24 -6.36
N LEU A 92 14.68 -0.67 -6.96
CA LEU A 92 15.76 0.18 -7.46
C LEU A 92 15.67 0.23 -8.99
N ASN A 93 15.28 1.36 -9.55
CA ASN A 93 15.11 1.55 -10.99
C ASN A 93 16.22 2.39 -11.64
N SER A 94 17.37 2.51 -10.96
CA SER A 94 18.58 3.17 -11.49
C SER A 94 19.80 2.29 -11.32
N SER A 95 20.64 2.24 -12.35
CA SER A 95 21.90 1.48 -12.35
C SER A 95 22.96 2.11 -11.45
N GLU A 96 22.88 3.42 -11.19
CA GLU A 96 23.77 4.14 -10.29
C GLU A 96 23.55 3.70 -8.84
N VAL A 97 22.28 3.65 -8.41
CA VAL A 97 21.89 3.18 -7.08
C VAL A 97 22.20 1.69 -6.90
N ALA A 98 22.01 0.87 -7.94
CA ALA A 98 22.37 -0.54 -7.89
C ALA A 98 23.87 -0.73 -7.62
N LYS A 99 24.73 0.05 -8.29
CA LYS A 99 26.19 0.01 -8.09
C LYS A 99 26.60 0.45 -6.69
N GLU A 100 25.97 1.49 -6.13
CA GLU A 100 26.22 1.94 -4.75
C GLU A 100 25.90 0.86 -3.71
N VAL A 101 24.86 0.05 -3.95
CA VAL A 101 24.46 -1.07 -3.08
C VAL A 101 25.28 -2.35 -3.37
N GLY A 102 26.27 -2.28 -4.28
CA GLY A 102 27.12 -3.42 -4.64
C GLY A 102 26.50 -4.39 -5.65
N PHE A 103 25.35 -4.06 -6.24
CA PHE A 103 24.81 -4.76 -7.41
C PHE A 103 25.58 -4.31 -8.65
N SER A 104 26.69 -4.98 -8.95
CA SER A 104 27.35 -4.84 -10.25
C SER A 104 26.48 -5.50 -11.33
N PRO A 105 26.03 -4.79 -12.37
CA PRO A 105 25.44 -5.43 -13.54
C PRO A 105 26.45 -6.44 -14.08
N SER A 106 26.05 -7.71 -14.20
CA SER A 106 26.90 -8.82 -14.66
C SER A 106 27.14 -8.76 -16.19
N SER A 107 27.42 -7.57 -16.73
CA SER A 107 27.75 -7.33 -18.13
C SER A 107 29.17 -7.79 -18.47
N SER A 108 29.47 -9.03 -18.11
CA SER A 108 30.60 -9.85 -18.56
C SER A 108 30.08 -11.13 -19.22
N LEU A 109 28.96 -11.05 -19.94
CA LEU A 109 28.57 -12.05 -20.93
C LEU A 109 28.59 -11.35 -22.28
N SER A 110 29.81 -11.30 -22.81
CA SER A 110 30.13 -11.13 -24.22
C SER A 110 29.61 -12.31 -25.04
#